data_AF-A0A7C4D1E3-F1
#
_entry.id   AF-A0A7C4D1E3-F1
#
_cell.length_a   1.000
_cell.length_b   1.000
_cell.length_c   1.000
_cell.angle_alpha   90.00
_cell.angle_beta   90.00
_cell.angle_gamma   90.00
#
_symmetry.space_group_name_H-M   'P 1'
#
loop_
_entity.id
_entity.type
_entity.pdbx_description
1 polymer ?
#
loop_
_entity_poly.entity_id
_entity_poly.type
_entity_poly.pdbx_seq_one_letter_code
_entity_poly.pdbx_strand_id
1 'polypeptide(L)'
;MQRKRWYAIQTHTGSELRLKEELEERVRKLGWEKYFEPIKVGDREELFFVPVEEVVTARSVRGRTTDYRIPYEYDLLVANNSRIQRGELLARKPPRHLPEDAEVLGVEPYWRIVVETATHTEKEYLVPQNKILRKDVRVGGRTRVGLPITIDADERYTFDVQGEIVARERVKKVTVRYASGKEEDLIVPENLLPPRVKVGAKLPAGAVIEEEHKLYAGASGLVKVKEYKNKRVVTIQ
;
A
#
# COMPACT_ATOMS: atom_id res chain seq x y z
N MET A 1 -36.75 -33.15 23.73
CA MET A 1 -35.85 -32.50 22.76
C MET A 1 -34.55 -33.30 22.70
N GLN A 2 -34.23 -33.96 21.58
CA GLN A 2 -32.94 -34.65 21.46
C GLN A 2 -31.82 -33.59 21.48
N ARG A 3 -30.77 -33.81 22.27
CA ARG A 3 -29.57 -32.96 22.25
C ARG A 3 -28.87 -33.14 20.90
N LYS A 4 -28.68 -32.05 20.17
CA LYS A 4 -27.83 -32.00 18.98
C LYS A 4 -26.40 -32.40 19.38
N ARG A 5 -25.71 -33.10 18.49
CA ARG A 5 -24.34 -33.60 18.71
C ARG A 5 -23.50 -33.34 17.48
N TRP A 6 -22.21 -33.09 17.71
CA TRP A 6 -21.22 -33.08 16.65
C TRP A 6 -20.80 -34.51 16.33
N TYR A 7 -20.61 -34.78 15.03
CA TYR A 7 -20.11 -36.05 14.53
C TYR A 7 -18.93 -35.76 13.60
N ALA A 8 -17.86 -36.55 13.73
CA ALA A 8 -16.77 -36.55 12.77
C ALA A 8 -17.09 -37.57 11.67
N ILE A 9 -17.01 -37.15 10.41
CA ILE A 9 -17.14 -38.03 9.25
C ILE A 9 -15.74 -38.37 8.79
N GLN A 10 -15.40 -39.65 8.79
CA GLN A 10 -14.11 -40.13 8.29
C GLN A 10 -14.12 -40.16 6.76
N THR A 11 -13.07 -39.66 6.14
CA THR A 11 -12.88 -39.63 4.69
C THR A 11 -11.42 -39.90 4.33
N HIS A 12 -11.15 -40.09 3.04
CA HIS A 12 -9.78 -40.13 2.52
C HIS A 12 -9.17 -38.72 2.54
N THR A 13 -7.88 -38.64 2.89
CA THR A 13 -7.12 -37.40 2.91
C THR A 13 -7.20 -36.68 1.56
N GLY A 14 -7.53 -35.38 1.57
CA GLY A 14 -7.67 -34.55 0.38
C GLY A 14 -9.04 -34.62 -0.30
N SER A 15 -9.98 -35.42 0.22
CA SER A 15 -11.35 -35.54 -0.29
C SER A 15 -12.39 -34.82 0.58
N GLU A 16 -11.97 -34.05 1.58
CA GLU A 16 -12.82 -33.45 2.60
C GLU A 16 -13.81 -32.44 2.01
N LEU A 17 -13.33 -31.52 1.16
CA LEU A 17 -14.17 -30.49 0.52
C LEU A 17 -15.17 -31.11 -0.46
N ARG A 18 -14.70 -32.06 -1.28
CA ARG A 18 -15.57 -32.77 -2.22
C ARG A 18 -16.67 -33.55 -1.50
N LEU A 19 -16.31 -34.28 -0.44
CA LEU A 19 -17.30 -35.03 0.35
C LEU A 19 -18.31 -34.09 1.01
N LYS A 20 -17.87 -32.94 1.52
CA LYS A 20 -18.78 -31.90 2.02
C LYS A 20 -19.80 -31.49 0.95
N GLU A 21 -19.34 -31.15 -0.25
CA GLU A 21 -20.23 -30.74 -1.36
C GLU A 21 -21.22 -31.84 -1.73
N GLU A 22 -20.76 -33.09 -1.86
CA GLU A 22 -21.61 -34.25 -2.17
C GLU A 22 -22.66 -34.51 -1.08
N LEU A 23 -22.30 -34.36 0.20
CA LEU A 23 -23.22 -34.52 1.33
C LEU A 23 -24.25 -33.39 1.39
N GLU A 24 -23.83 -32.13 1.20
CA GLU A 24 -24.75 -30.98 1.16
C GLU A 24 -25.76 -31.12 0.02
N GLU A 25 -25.29 -31.50 -1.17
CA GLU A 25 -26.15 -31.73 -2.32
C GLU A 25 -27.15 -32.87 -2.05
N ARG A 26 -26.69 -33.97 -1.45
CA ARG A 26 -27.53 -35.12 -1.11
C ARG A 26 -28.59 -34.78 -0.08
N VAL A 27 -28.24 -34.04 0.97
CA VAL A 27 -29.20 -33.61 1.99
C VAL A 27 -30.30 -32.74 1.39
N ARG A 28 -29.94 -31.80 0.50
CA ARG A 28 -30.90 -30.96 -0.22
C ARG A 28 -31.79 -31.76 -1.17
N LYS A 29 -31.20 -32.67 -1.95
CA LYS A 29 -31.96 -33.52 -2.89
C LYS A 29 -32.98 -34.43 -2.19
N LEU A 30 -32.68 -34.87 -0.96
CA LEU A 30 -33.53 -35.79 -0.20
C LEU A 30 -34.49 -35.07 0.77
N GLY A 31 -34.45 -33.73 0.85
CA GLY A 31 -35.31 -32.96 1.76
C GLY A 31 -35.00 -33.22 3.23
N TRP A 32 -33.73 -33.48 3.56
CA TRP A 32 -33.29 -33.88 4.89
C TRP A 32 -32.80 -32.72 5.77
N GLU A 33 -32.93 -31.47 5.32
CA GLU A 33 -32.41 -30.27 5.99
C GLU A 33 -32.88 -30.17 7.44
N LYS A 34 -34.12 -30.58 7.74
CA LYS A 34 -34.68 -30.60 9.11
C LYS A 34 -33.91 -31.46 10.12
N TYR A 35 -33.07 -32.38 9.64
CA TYR A 35 -32.26 -33.26 10.49
C TYR A 35 -30.87 -32.69 10.78
N PHE A 36 -30.45 -31.65 10.09
CA PHE A 36 -29.14 -31.03 10.21
C PHE A 36 -29.28 -29.61 10.77
N GLU A 37 -28.32 -29.20 11.59
CA GLU A 37 -28.26 -27.82 12.05
C GLU A 37 -27.44 -26.99 11.05
N PRO A 38 -27.96 -25.87 10.52
CA PRO A 38 -27.18 -24.98 9.69
C PRO A 38 -26.12 -24.26 10.52
N ILE A 39 -24.90 -24.23 9.99
CA ILE A 39 -23.75 -23.54 10.53
C ILE A 39 -23.59 -22.25 9.71
N LYS A 40 -23.57 -21.10 10.40
CA LYS A 40 -23.28 -19.82 9.75
C LYS A 40 -21.77 -19.67 9.57
N VAL A 41 -21.31 -19.62 8.33
CA VAL A 41 -19.91 -19.38 7.95
C VAL A 41 -19.88 -18.11 7.10
N GLY A 42 -19.61 -16.97 7.73
CA GLY A 42 -19.75 -15.65 7.10
C GLY A 42 -21.20 -15.38 6.71
N ASP A 43 -21.42 -15.02 5.44
CA ASP A 43 -22.75 -14.77 4.87
C ASP A 43 -23.43 -16.04 4.31
N ARG A 44 -22.85 -17.22 4.52
CA ARG A 44 -23.35 -18.50 4.01
C ARG A 44 -23.81 -19.42 5.13
N GLU A 45 -24.84 -20.22 4.83
CA GLU A 45 -25.26 -21.34 5.67
C GLU A 45 -24.76 -22.65 5.07
N GLU A 46 -24.01 -23.39 5.87
CA GLU A 46 -23.41 -24.68 5.52
C GLU A 46 -23.97 -25.76 6.46
N LEU A 47 -24.11 -27.00 5.98
CA LEU A 47 -24.58 -28.11 6.81
C LEU A 47 -23.43 -28.96 7.34
N PHE A 48 -22.28 -28.92 6.68
CA PHE A 48 -21.07 -29.65 7.05
C PHE A 48 -19.88 -28.71 7.09
N PHE A 49 -19.06 -28.84 8.14
CA PHE A 49 -17.88 -28.02 8.35
C PHE A 49 -16.61 -28.84 8.09
N VAL A 50 -15.72 -28.32 7.26
CA VAL A 50 -14.37 -28.87 7.04
C VAL A 50 -13.38 -27.95 7.72
N PRO A 51 -12.68 -28.38 8.79
CA PRO A 51 -11.63 -27.59 9.40
C PRO A 51 -10.45 -27.49 8.45
N VAL A 52 -10.25 -26.32 7.85
CA VAL A 52 -9.07 -26.01 7.04
C VAL A 52 -8.09 -25.25 7.91
N GLU A 53 -6.98 -25.89 8.27
CA GLU A 53 -5.85 -25.17 8.86
C GLU A 53 -5.08 -24.48 7.74
N GLU A 54 -5.13 -23.16 7.73
CA GLU A 54 -4.33 -22.40 6.78
C GLU A 54 -2.92 -22.19 7.30
N VAL A 55 -2.01 -22.96 6.72
CA VAL A 55 -0.58 -22.76 6.93
C VAL A 55 -0.15 -21.56 6.10
N VAL A 56 0.18 -20.46 6.78
CA VAL A 56 0.88 -19.32 6.15
C VAL A 56 2.27 -19.79 5.77
N THR A 57 2.44 -20.32 4.57
CA THR A 57 3.77 -20.71 4.11
C THR A 57 4.60 -19.44 3.92
N ALA A 58 5.71 -19.32 4.65
CA ALA A 58 6.59 -18.15 4.64
C ALA A 58 7.29 -17.89 3.28
N ARG A 59 6.94 -18.64 2.23
CA ARG A 59 7.37 -18.37 0.86
C ARG A 59 6.52 -17.25 0.26
N SER A 60 6.50 -16.09 0.92
CA SER A 60 6.22 -14.85 0.19
C SER A 60 7.26 -14.81 -0.93
N VAL A 61 6.82 -14.88 -2.18
CA VAL A 61 7.65 -14.45 -3.30
C VAL A 61 7.87 -12.95 -3.06
N ARG A 62 8.89 -12.61 -2.27
CA ARG A 62 9.22 -11.23 -1.93
C ARG A 62 9.37 -10.49 -3.25
N GLY A 63 8.49 -9.51 -3.46
CA GLY A 63 8.34 -8.87 -4.75
C GLY A 63 7.63 -7.55 -4.61
N ARG A 64 7.89 -6.67 -5.57
CA ARG A 64 7.34 -5.30 -5.61
C ARG A 64 5.81 -5.23 -5.66
N THR A 65 5.14 -6.36 -5.92
CA THR A 65 3.69 -6.49 -6.01
C THR A 65 3.02 -6.92 -4.69
N THR A 66 3.79 -7.32 -3.68
CA THR A 66 3.28 -7.78 -2.39
C THR A 66 3.70 -6.90 -1.22
N ASP A 67 4.76 -6.09 -1.37
CA ASP A 67 5.29 -5.22 -0.31
C ASP A 67 4.97 -3.74 -0.59
N TYR A 68 4.26 -3.12 0.34
CA TYR A 68 3.80 -1.74 0.29
C TYR A 68 4.41 -0.95 1.42
N ARG A 69 4.93 0.23 1.09
CA ARG A 69 5.41 1.21 2.07
C ARG A 69 4.38 2.32 2.15
N ILE A 70 3.77 2.47 3.32
CA ILE A 70 2.59 3.31 3.53
C ILE A 70 2.93 4.33 4.62
N PRO A 71 3.27 5.57 4.27
CA PRO A 71 3.46 6.65 5.23
C PRO A 71 2.24 6.86 6.15
N TYR A 72 2.43 7.52 7.28
CA TYR A 72 1.32 7.80 8.21
C TYR A 72 0.31 8.84 7.70
N GLU A 73 0.66 9.59 6.65
CA GLU A 73 -0.30 10.46 5.93
C GLU A 73 -1.38 9.68 5.16
N TYR A 74 -1.25 8.36 5.00
CA TYR A 74 -2.31 7.52 4.44
C TYR A 74 -3.18 6.96 5.57
N ASP A 75 -4.48 6.87 5.34
CA ASP A 75 -5.38 6.02 6.12
C ASP A 75 -5.17 4.57 5.67
N LEU A 76 -4.77 3.71 6.60
CA LEU A 76 -4.67 2.27 6.35
C LEU A 76 -6.07 1.66 6.53
N LEU A 77 -6.58 1.00 5.49
CA LEU A 77 -7.94 0.47 5.46
C LEU A 77 -8.01 -1.04 5.75
N VAL A 78 -6.86 -1.65 6.01
CA VAL A 78 -6.72 -3.09 6.22
C VAL A 78 -6.13 -3.37 7.59
N ALA A 79 -6.64 -4.41 8.24
CA ALA A 79 -6.14 -4.86 9.53
C ALA A 79 -5.02 -5.89 9.36
N ASN A 80 -4.15 -6.00 10.36
CA ASN A 80 -3.17 -7.08 10.42
C ASN A 80 -3.88 -8.44 10.49
N ASN A 81 -3.34 -9.45 9.81
CA ASN A 81 -3.92 -10.79 9.64
C ASN A 81 -5.32 -10.83 8.98
N SER A 82 -5.71 -9.77 8.25
CA SER A 82 -6.91 -9.81 7.41
C SER A 82 -6.60 -10.45 6.05
N ARG A 83 -7.60 -11.10 5.43
CA ARG A 83 -7.51 -11.50 4.02
C ARG A 83 -7.76 -10.32 3.13
N ILE A 84 -7.03 -10.27 2.03
CA ILE A 84 -7.24 -9.31 0.96
C ILE A 84 -7.25 -10.01 -0.39
N GLN A 85 -8.08 -9.52 -1.31
CA GLN A 85 -8.01 -9.92 -2.72
C GLN A 85 -7.23 -8.92 -3.55
N ARG A 86 -6.60 -9.41 -4.62
CA ARG A 86 -5.98 -8.54 -5.63
C ARG A 86 -7.00 -7.53 -6.14
N GLY A 87 -6.61 -6.25 -6.14
CA GLY A 87 -7.44 -5.12 -6.54
C GLY A 87 -8.21 -4.47 -5.40
N GLU A 88 -8.23 -5.04 -4.20
CA GLU A 88 -8.83 -4.39 -3.03
C GLU A 88 -7.98 -3.21 -2.53
N LEU A 89 -8.64 -2.25 -1.89
CA LEU A 89 -8.01 -1.02 -1.42
C LEU A 89 -7.26 -1.27 -0.11
N LEU A 90 -5.94 -1.05 -0.12
CA LEU A 90 -5.06 -1.18 1.04
C LEU A 90 -5.06 0.07 1.90
N ALA A 91 -4.89 1.23 1.25
CA ALA A 91 -4.73 2.51 1.92
C ALA A 91 -5.13 3.66 1.01
N ARG A 92 -5.44 4.79 1.64
CA ARG A 92 -5.89 6.01 0.97
C ARG A 92 -5.21 7.22 1.59
N LYS A 93 -4.60 8.09 0.77
CA LYS A 93 -4.19 9.42 1.19
C LYS A 93 -5.31 10.40 0.85
N PRO A 94 -5.86 11.15 1.82
CA PRO A 94 -6.85 12.17 1.53
C PRO A 94 -6.24 13.30 0.70
N PRO A 95 -7.05 14.02 -0.09
CA PRO A 95 -6.57 15.16 -0.85
C PRO A 95 -6.05 16.25 0.10
N ARG A 96 -4.92 16.86 -0.25
CA ARG A 96 -4.36 17.99 0.49
C ARG A 96 -4.98 19.28 -0.03
N HIS A 97 -5.48 20.11 0.88
CA HIS A 97 -6.07 21.41 0.56
C HIS A 97 -5.20 22.54 1.09
N LEU A 98 -5.25 23.70 0.43
CA LEU A 98 -4.61 24.92 0.92
C LEU A 98 -5.41 25.52 2.09
N PRO A 99 -4.74 25.95 3.17
CA PRO A 99 -5.41 26.55 4.34
C PRO A 99 -5.91 27.98 4.07
N GLU A 100 -5.26 28.70 3.16
CA GLU A 100 -5.53 30.10 2.82
C GLU A 100 -5.48 30.27 1.29
N ASP A 101 -5.97 31.42 0.81
CA ASP A 101 -5.73 31.85 -0.57
C ASP A 101 -4.21 31.90 -0.82
N ALA A 102 -3.78 31.40 -1.98
CA ALA A 102 -2.37 31.35 -2.33
C ALA A 102 -2.13 31.62 -3.81
N GLU A 103 -0.96 32.18 -4.11
CA GLU A 103 -0.43 32.30 -5.46
C GLU A 103 0.69 31.29 -5.68
N VAL A 104 0.66 30.57 -6.81
CA VAL A 104 1.71 29.61 -7.18
C VAL A 104 2.87 30.38 -7.81
N LEU A 105 4.00 30.48 -7.11
CA LEU A 105 5.21 31.16 -7.58
C LEU A 105 6.08 30.29 -8.50
N GLY A 106 6.12 28.98 -8.26
CA GLY A 106 7.02 28.08 -8.95
C GLY A 106 6.49 26.65 -8.98
N VAL A 107 6.75 25.94 -10.08
CA VAL A 107 6.46 24.51 -10.24
C VAL A 107 7.66 23.86 -10.91
N GLU A 108 8.51 23.24 -10.10
CA GLU A 108 9.79 22.68 -10.56
C GLU A 108 9.78 21.15 -10.52
N PRO A 109 10.21 20.46 -11.59
CA PRO A 109 10.22 19.01 -11.63
C PRO A 109 11.44 18.41 -10.93
N TYR A 110 11.19 17.51 -9.98
CA TYR A 110 12.23 16.76 -9.27
C TYR A 110 12.00 15.24 -9.33
N TRP A 111 13.07 14.49 -9.16
CA TRP A 111 13.08 13.11 -8.72
C TRP A 111 13.13 13.10 -7.20
N ARG A 112 12.17 12.45 -6.55
CA ARG A 112 12.26 12.09 -5.13
C ARG A 112 12.85 10.69 -5.02
N ILE A 113 13.98 10.59 -4.33
CA ILE A 113 14.66 9.33 -4.04
C ILE A 113 14.67 9.14 -2.54
N VAL A 114 14.13 8.01 -2.08
CA VAL A 114 14.09 7.68 -0.65
C VAL A 114 15.06 6.53 -0.39
N VAL A 115 16.00 6.74 0.52
CA VAL A 115 16.96 5.73 0.98
C VAL A 115 16.58 5.29 2.38
N GLU A 116 16.45 3.98 2.58
CA GLU A 116 16.28 3.36 3.89
C GLU A 116 17.62 2.84 4.40
N THR A 117 18.01 3.25 5.60
CA THR A 117 19.20 2.74 6.29
C THR A 117 18.92 1.37 6.93
N ALA A 118 19.98 0.71 7.42
CA ALA A 118 19.85 -0.55 8.16
C ALA A 118 18.98 -0.44 9.43
N THR A 119 18.79 0.76 9.97
CA THR A 119 17.94 1.05 11.13
C THR A 119 16.49 1.39 10.75
N HIS A 120 16.09 1.19 9.49
CA HIS A 120 14.78 1.57 8.94
C HIS A 120 14.47 3.07 8.95
N THR A 121 15.49 3.91 9.16
CA THR A 121 15.38 5.37 9.02
C THR A 121 15.39 5.71 7.54
N GLU A 122 14.50 6.62 7.14
CA GLU A 122 14.43 7.10 5.76
C GLU A 122 15.07 8.45 5.60
N LYS A 123 15.73 8.64 4.46
CA LYS A 123 16.24 9.92 4.02
C LYS A 123 15.80 10.20 2.59
N GLU A 124 15.30 11.41 2.37
CA GLU A 124 14.83 11.86 1.08
C GLU A 124 15.87 12.73 0.39
N TYR A 125 16.00 12.55 -0.93
CA TYR A 125 16.83 13.36 -1.81
C TYR A 125 15.96 13.88 -2.96
N LEU A 126 16.09 15.17 -3.24
CA LEU A 126 15.43 15.82 -4.37
C LEU A 126 16.48 16.19 -5.42
N VAL A 127 16.35 15.60 -6.61
CA VAL A 127 17.25 15.88 -7.74
C VAL A 127 16.43 16.43 -8.91
N PRO A 128 16.77 17.61 -9.48
CA PRO A 128 16.06 18.16 -10.63
C PRO A 128 15.93 17.15 -11.78
N GLN A 129 14.75 17.07 -12.42
CA GLN A 129 14.54 16.10 -13.50
C GLN A 129 15.36 16.37 -14.78
N ASN A 130 15.90 17.59 -14.93
CA ASN A 130 16.83 17.92 -16.02
C ASN A 130 18.21 17.26 -15.85
N LYS A 131 18.53 16.73 -14.65
CA LYS A 131 19.72 15.92 -14.41
C LYS A 131 19.43 14.44 -14.70
N ILE A 132 20.36 13.78 -15.37
CA ILE A 132 20.25 12.34 -15.67
C ILE A 132 20.73 11.55 -14.45
N LEU A 133 19.86 10.70 -13.90
CA LEU A 133 20.20 9.81 -12.79
C LEU A 133 21.12 8.67 -13.25
N ARG A 134 22.03 8.22 -12.37
CA ARG A 134 22.82 7.01 -12.63
C ARG A 134 21.93 5.77 -12.69
N LYS A 135 22.35 4.76 -13.46
CA LYS A 135 21.57 3.53 -13.72
C LYS A 135 21.30 2.71 -12.45
N ASP A 136 22.21 2.76 -11.49
CA ASP A 136 22.11 2.11 -10.18
C ASP A 136 21.17 2.85 -9.20
N VAL A 137 20.78 4.09 -9.51
CA VAL A 137 19.76 4.85 -8.77
C VAL A 137 18.36 4.36 -9.17
N ARG A 138 18.00 3.20 -8.64
CA ARG A 138 16.72 2.53 -8.81
C ARG A 138 16.32 1.81 -7.53
N VAL A 139 15.04 1.51 -7.35
CA VAL A 139 14.55 0.74 -6.21
C VAL A 139 15.33 -0.59 -6.09
N GLY A 140 15.79 -0.90 -4.88
CA GLY A 140 16.69 -2.03 -4.59
C GLY A 140 18.19 -1.74 -4.76
N GLY A 141 18.55 -0.56 -5.29
CA GLY A 141 19.93 -0.12 -5.41
C GLY A 141 20.54 0.21 -4.05
N ARG A 142 21.79 -0.19 -3.81
CA ARG A 142 22.51 0.13 -2.56
C ARG A 142 23.26 1.45 -2.70
N THR A 143 23.20 2.29 -1.67
CA THR A 143 23.91 3.57 -1.60
C THR A 143 25.06 3.51 -0.60
N ARG A 144 26.03 4.40 -0.76
CA ARG A 144 27.13 4.65 0.19
C ARG A 144 27.35 6.16 0.26
N VAL A 145 27.93 6.62 1.37
CA VAL A 145 28.28 8.03 1.56
C VAL A 145 29.24 8.49 0.46
N GLY A 146 28.97 9.66 -0.11
CA GLY A 146 29.73 10.26 -1.21
C GLY A 146 29.39 9.72 -2.60
N LEU A 147 28.53 8.70 -2.72
CA LEU A 147 28.15 8.17 -4.03
C LEU A 147 27.28 9.20 -4.77
N PRO A 148 27.64 9.62 -6.00
CA PRO A 148 26.83 10.57 -6.76
C PRO A 148 25.50 9.95 -7.17
N ILE A 149 24.47 10.79 -7.21
CA ILE A 149 23.12 10.43 -7.66
C ILE A 149 23.01 10.59 -9.18
N THR A 150 23.66 11.61 -9.75
CA THR A 150 23.58 11.98 -11.16
C THR A 150 24.80 11.48 -11.95
N ILE A 151 24.66 11.32 -13.27
CA ILE A 151 25.73 10.81 -14.15
C ILE A 151 26.91 11.78 -14.23
N ASP A 152 26.63 13.08 -14.22
CA ASP A 152 27.62 14.16 -14.22
C ASP A 152 28.34 14.34 -12.87
N ALA A 153 28.01 13.52 -11.87
CA ALA A 153 28.62 13.54 -10.54
C ALA A 153 28.60 14.92 -9.86
N ASP A 154 27.51 15.67 -10.04
CA ASP A 154 27.30 16.96 -9.39
C ASP A 154 27.33 16.78 -7.87
N GLU A 155 28.30 17.40 -7.21
CA GLU A 155 28.58 17.22 -5.77
C GLU A 155 27.38 17.59 -4.88
N ARG A 156 26.50 18.47 -5.38
CA ARG A 156 25.25 18.86 -4.70
C ARG A 156 24.25 17.70 -4.59
N TYR A 157 24.39 16.68 -5.44
CA TYR A 157 23.51 15.52 -5.50
C TYR A 157 24.30 14.25 -5.23
N THR A 158 24.75 14.11 -3.98
CA THR A 158 25.44 12.93 -3.46
C THR A 158 24.65 12.29 -2.33
N PHE A 159 24.72 10.97 -2.21
CA PHE A 159 24.18 10.26 -1.06
C PHE A 159 25.08 10.50 0.15
N ASP A 160 24.49 10.85 1.28
CA ASP A 160 25.19 11.04 2.55
C ASP A 160 24.81 9.98 3.60
N VAL A 161 23.99 8.99 3.23
CA VAL A 161 23.73 7.79 4.03
C VAL A 161 23.96 6.52 3.23
N GLN A 162 24.40 5.48 3.95
CA GLN A 162 24.44 4.12 3.43
C GLN A 162 23.10 3.42 3.67
N GLY A 163 22.55 2.80 2.62
CA GLY A 163 21.25 2.14 2.69
C GLY A 163 20.83 1.52 1.37
N GLU A 164 19.53 1.26 1.26
CA GLU A 164 18.86 0.77 0.05
C GLU A 164 17.85 1.80 -0.44
N ILE A 165 17.82 2.04 -1.75
CA ILE A 165 16.81 2.90 -2.37
C ILE A 165 15.47 2.17 -2.33
N VAL A 166 14.52 2.71 -1.57
CA VAL A 166 13.20 2.11 -1.37
C VAL A 166 12.11 2.78 -2.20
N ALA A 167 12.32 4.03 -2.62
CA ALA A 167 11.43 4.71 -3.54
C ALA A 167 12.21 5.59 -4.52
N ARG A 168 11.67 5.68 -5.75
CA ARG A 168 12.11 6.61 -6.79
C ARG A 168 10.90 7.01 -7.60
N GLU A 169 10.50 8.27 -7.50
CA GLU A 169 9.31 8.77 -8.18
C GLU A 169 9.51 10.19 -8.69
N ARG A 170 8.62 10.61 -9.58
CA ARG A 170 8.58 11.97 -10.10
C ARG A 170 7.68 12.81 -9.22
N VAL A 171 8.19 13.95 -8.77
CA VAL A 171 7.47 14.92 -7.96
C VAL A 171 7.60 16.32 -8.57
N LYS A 172 6.71 17.21 -8.19
CA LYS A 172 6.83 18.65 -8.42
C LYS A 172 7.06 19.33 -7.08
N LYS A 173 8.06 20.20 -7.03
CA LYS A 173 8.23 21.17 -5.97
C LYS A 173 7.39 22.39 -6.35
N VAL A 174 6.32 22.63 -5.61
CA VAL A 174 5.39 23.73 -5.82
C VAL A 174 5.64 24.77 -4.75
N THR A 175 6.16 25.93 -5.14
CA THR A 175 6.36 27.07 -4.23
C THR A 175 5.11 27.92 -4.26
N VAL A 176 4.44 28.07 -3.11
CA VAL A 176 3.23 28.88 -2.96
C VAL A 176 3.49 30.05 -2.04
N ARG A 177 2.87 31.20 -2.31
CA ARG A 177 2.80 32.35 -1.42
C ARG A 177 1.37 32.52 -0.95
N TYR A 178 1.14 32.37 0.34
CA TYR A 178 -0.17 32.56 0.96
C TYR A 178 -0.53 34.05 1.04
N ALA A 179 -1.83 34.34 1.22
CA ALA A 179 -2.34 35.69 1.44
C ALA A 179 -1.71 36.37 2.67
N SER A 180 -1.32 35.59 3.68
CA SER A 180 -0.52 36.05 4.83
C SER A 180 0.90 36.50 4.49
N GLY A 181 1.37 36.30 3.25
CA GLY A 181 2.73 36.58 2.80
C GLY A 181 3.74 35.47 3.06
N LYS A 182 3.34 34.39 3.76
CA LYS A 182 4.19 33.22 4.00
C LYS A 182 4.43 32.46 2.69
N GLU A 183 5.67 32.07 2.45
CA GLU A 183 6.04 31.16 1.36
C GLU A 183 6.27 29.75 1.90
N GLU A 184 5.83 28.74 1.14
CA GLU A 184 6.01 27.32 1.48
C GLU A 184 6.32 26.50 0.23
N ASP A 185 7.28 25.59 0.36
CA ASP A 185 7.62 24.62 -0.66
C ASP A 185 6.88 23.30 -0.40
N LEU A 186 6.05 22.90 -1.35
CA LEU A 186 5.26 21.67 -1.29
C LEU A 186 5.81 20.63 -2.26
N ILE A 187 6.11 19.43 -1.77
CA ILE A 187 6.53 18.31 -2.62
C ILE A 187 5.33 17.42 -2.90
N VAL A 188 4.88 17.41 -4.15
CA VAL A 188 3.67 16.70 -4.59
C VAL A 188 4.02 15.69 -5.69
N PRO A 189 3.58 14.42 -5.62
CA PRO A 189 3.74 13.48 -6.72
C PRO A 189 3.16 14.02 -8.03
N GLU A 190 3.89 13.89 -9.13
CA GLU A 190 3.52 14.52 -10.41
C GLU A 190 2.16 14.04 -10.92
N ASN A 191 1.80 12.78 -10.65
CA ASN A 191 0.52 12.19 -11.03
C ASN A 191 -0.66 12.60 -10.13
N LEU A 192 -0.39 13.25 -8.99
CA LEU A 192 -1.41 13.73 -8.04
C LEU A 192 -1.53 15.25 -8.03
N LEU A 193 -0.77 15.95 -8.86
CA LEU A 193 -0.84 17.41 -8.95
C LEU A 193 -2.03 17.83 -9.83
N PRO A 194 -3.03 18.56 -9.31
CA PRO A 194 -4.16 18.99 -10.12
C PRO A 194 -3.72 19.90 -11.28
N PRO A 195 -4.29 19.77 -12.50
CA PRO A 195 -3.89 20.57 -13.66
C PRO A 195 -4.02 22.08 -13.51
N ARG A 196 -4.85 22.56 -12.58
CA ARG A 196 -5.02 23.99 -12.28
C ARG A 196 -3.82 24.61 -11.54
N VAL A 197 -2.96 23.78 -10.94
CA VAL A 197 -1.80 24.24 -10.18
C VAL A 197 -0.67 24.53 -11.18
N LYS A 198 -0.59 25.77 -11.64
CA LYS A 198 0.43 26.27 -12.58
C LYS A 198 1.01 27.57 -12.06
N VAL A 199 2.22 27.91 -12.48
CA VAL A 199 2.87 29.18 -12.14
C VAL A 199 1.96 30.36 -12.48
N GLY A 200 1.80 31.29 -11.54
CA GLY A 200 0.92 32.45 -11.63
C GLY A 200 -0.56 32.17 -11.31
N ALA A 201 -0.94 30.93 -11.03
CA ALA A 201 -2.31 30.61 -10.64
C ALA A 201 -2.61 31.13 -9.23
N LYS A 202 -3.76 31.80 -9.07
CA LYS A 202 -4.33 32.16 -7.78
C LYS A 202 -5.32 31.08 -7.37
N LEU A 203 -5.06 30.44 -6.23
CA LEU A 203 -5.84 29.35 -5.69
C LEU A 203 -6.57 29.84 -4.43
N PRO A 204 -7.90 29.69 -4.34
CA PRO A 204 -8.62 30.06 -3.13
C PRO A 204 -8.33 29.09 -1.97
N ALA A 205 -8.59 29.53 -0.75
CA ALA A 205 -8.60 28.68 0.43
C ALA A 205 -9.50 27.45 0.19
N GLY A 206 -9.04 26.29 0.65
CA GLY A 206 -9.71 25.02 0.39
C GLY A 206 -9.49 24.46 -1.02
N ALA A 207 -8.65 25.07 -1.86
CA ALA A 207 -8.26 24.44 -3.12
C ALA A 207 -7.36 23.21 -2.85
N VAL A 208 -7.77 22.05 -3.39
CA VAL A 208 -6.93 20.86 -3.57
C VAL A 208 -5.62 21.22 -4.27
N ILE A 209 -4.50 20.92 -3.62
CA ILE A 209 -3.12 21.04 -4.11
C ILE A 209 -2.49 19.66 -4.44
N GLU A 210 -3.00 18.60 -3.82
CA GLU A 210 -2.63 17.21 -4.07
C GLU A 210 -3.92 16.38 -4.07
N GLU A 211 -4.19 15.67 -5.16
CA GLU A 211 -5.36 14.82 -5.31
C GLU A 211 -5.30 13.59 -4.41
N GLU A 212 -6.46 12.96 -4.22
CA GLU A 212 -6.57 11.71 -3.50
C GLU A 212 -5.70 10.61 -4.13
N HIS A 213 -5.00 9.84 -3.31
CA HIS A 213 -4.25 8.69 -3.77
C HIS A 213 -4.75 7.40 -3.12
N LYS A 214 -4.90 6.36 -3.93
CA LYS A 214 -5.37 5.03 -3.52
C LYS A 214 -4.32 3.99 -3.83
N LEU A 215 -4.01 3.16 -2.84
CA LEU A 215 -3.13 2.02 -2.99
C LEU A 215 -3.96 0.75 -3.04
N TYR A 216 -3.85 -0.01 -4.13
CA TYR A 216 -4.57 -1.26 -4.34
C TYR A 216 -3.64 -2.47 -4.21
N ALA A 217 -4.19 -3.58 -3.73
CA ALA A 217 -3.51 -4.85 -3.59
C ALA A 217 -3.12 -5.45 -4.95
N GLY A 218 -1.87 -5.84 -5.10
CA GLY A 218 -1.29 -6.43 -6.30
C GLY A 218 -1.42 -7.94 -6.32
N ALA A 219 -1.72 -8.54 -5.17
CA ALA A 219 -1.91 -9.96 -4.95
C ALA A 219 -3.04 -10.19 -3.92
N SER A 220 -3.59 -11.39 -3.92
CA SER A 220 -4.48 -11.87 -2.86
C SER A 220 -3.65 -12.60 -1.80
N GLY A 221 -4.04 -12.52 -0.54
CA GLY A 221 -3.30 -13.20 0.53
C GLY A 221 -3.62 -12.70 1.93
N LEU A 222 -2.77 -13.07 2.88
CA LEU A 222 -2.86 -12.61 4.26
C LEU A 222 -2.05 -11.31 4.43
N VAL A 223 -2.68 -10.28 4.98
CA VAL A 223 -2.04 -8.98 5.23
C VAL A 223 -1.20 -9.05 6.50
N LYS A 224 0.07 -8.67 6.39
CA LYS A 224 0.98 -8.46 7.52
C LYS A 224 1.38 -6.99 7.60
N VAL A 225 1.04 -6.34 8.70
CA VAL A 225 1.39 -4.93 8.94
C VAL A 225 2.56 -4.84 9.92
N LYS A 226 3.61 -4.10 9.56
CA LYS A 226 4.71 -3.73 10.45
C LYS A 226 4.76 -2.23 10.60
N GLU A 227 4.83 -1.76 11.83
CA GLU A 227 4.92 -0.33 12.12
C GLU A 227 6.37 0.09 12.37
N TYR A 228 6.72 1.27 11.86
CA TYR A 228 8.01 1.94 12.06
C TYR A 228 7.74 3.40 12.40
N LYS A 229 8.78 4.16 12.76
CA LYS A 229 8.63 5.55 13.20
C LYS A 229 7.82 6.45 12.23
N ASN A 230 8.07 6.33 10.93
CA ASN A 230 7.52 7.26 9.93
C ASN A 230 6.60 6.59 8.90
N LYS A 231 6.41 5.27 9.01
CA LYS A 231 5.68 4.48 8.00
C LYS A 231 5.16 3.17 8.57
N ARG A 232 4.24 2.57 7.83
CA ARG A 232 3.85 1.17 7.94
C ARG A 232 4.35 0.42 6.71
N VAL A 233 4.82 -0.80 6.89
CA VAL A 233 5.12 -1.73 5.79
C VAL A 233 4.05 -2.80 5.80
N VAL A 234 3.31 -2.90 4.70
CA VAL A 234 2.25 -3.87 4.51
C VAL A 234 2.71 -4.91 3.51
N THR A 235 2.75 -6.17 3.93
CA THR A 235 3.13 -7.31 3.09
C THR A 235 1.90 -8.21 2.90
N ILE A 236 1.63 -8.60 1.66
CA ILE A 236 0.64 -9.62 1.32
C ILE A 236 1.37 -10.97 1.18
N GLN A 237 0.97 -11.96 1.97
CA GLN A 237 1.57 -13.31 1.99
C GLN A 237 0.71 -14.33 1.24
#